data_AF-A0A5Q0LLL3-F1
#
_entry.id   AF-A0A5Q0LLL3-F1
#
_cell.length_a   1.000
_cell.length_b   1.000
_cell.length_c   1.000
_cell.angle_alpha   90.00
_cell.angle_beta   90.00
_cell.angle_gamma   90.00
#
_symmetry.space_group_name_H-M   'P 1'
#
loop_
_entity.id
_entity.type
_entity.pdbx_description
1 polymer ?
#
loop_
_entity_poly.entity_id
_entity_poly.type
_entity_poly.pdbx_seq_one_letter_code
_entity_poly.pdbx_strand_id
1 'polypeptide(L)'
;MTDSPDRPSSGPDGTTETATMLKGPTGAGTSPETRGQTTIADGVVAKIAGMSAREVPGIHSLGAGMTRAIGAVRERVPGTGSGGVSRGVKVEVGERQAALDIDVVVEYGFPIVEVASEVRVNVISAVERMTGLEVVEVNLVVDDVNLPDEDDAEPSEGRVQ
;
A
#
# COMPACT_ATOMS: atom_id res chain seq x y z
N MET A 1 -46.42 45.60 -47.87
CA MET A 1 -45.57 46.59 -48.55
C MET A 1 -44.69 47.27 -47.51
N THR A 2 -43.44 46.89 -47.25
CA THR A 2 -42.58 45.88 -47.90
C THR A 2 -41.64 45.20 -46.89
N ASP A 3 -41.24 43.93 -47.01
CA ASP A 3 -41.99 42.66 -46.91
C ASP A 3 -40.93 41.52 -46.66
N SER A 4 -41.31 40.24 -46.46
CA SER A 4 -40.46 39.14 -45.91
C SER A 4 -39.50 38.47 -46.91
N PRO A 5 -38.36 37.84 -46.50
CA PRO A 5 -38.37 36.41 -46.10
C PRO A 5 -37.24 35.89 -45.16
N ASP A 6 -37.39 34.63 -44.68
CA ASP A 6 -36.35 33.59 -44.33
C ASP A 6 -35.20 33.92 -43.32
N ARG A 7 -34.66 33.01 -42.47
CA ARG A 7 -34.85 31.56 -42.19
C ARG A 7 -34.29 31.20 -40.77
N PRO A 8 -34.39 29.95 -40.26
CA PRO A 8 -34.24 29.65 -38.82
C PRO A 8 -32.81 29.43 -38.33
N SER A 9 -32.59 29.65 -37.02
CA SER A 9 -31.40 29.21 -36.28
C SER A 9 -31.69 27.99 -35.39
N SER A 10 -31.80 26.81 -36.01
CA SER A 10 -31.73 25.55 -35.26
C SER A 10 -30.26 25.19 -35.03
N GLY A 11 -29.69 25.65 -33.93
CA GLY A 11 -28.39 25.16 -33.45
C GLY A 11 -28.58 23.77 -32.82
N PRO A 12 -27.94 22.70 -33.31
CA PRO A 12 -27.81 21.48 -32.54
C PRO A 12 -26.91 21.79 -31.34
N ASP A 13 -27.47 21.66 -30.14
CA ASP A 13 -26.71 21.89 -28.92
C ASP A 13 -25.57 20.87 -28.84
N GLY A 14 -24.34 21.39 -28.74
CA GLY A 14 -23.13 20.62 -28.98
C GLY A 14 -22.80 19.73 -27.79
N THR A 15 -23.47 18.59 -27.67
CA THR A 15 -23.03 17.49 -26.81
C THR A 15 -21.61 17.13 -27.20
N THR A 16 -20.65 17.66 -26.44
CA THR A 16 -19.24 17.32 -26.55
C THR A 16 -19.07 15.93 -25.94
N GLU A 17 -19.52 14.92 -26.70
CA GLU A 17 -19.10 13.56 -26.48
C GLU A 17 -17.59 13.52 -26.70
N THR A 18 -16.83 13.65 -25.61
CA THR A 18 -15.40 13.35 -25.58
C THR A 18 -15.25 11.83 -25.70
N ALA A 19 -15.63 11.30 -26.86
CA ALA A 19 -15.38 9.94 -27.28
C ALA A 19 -13.87 9.80 -27.48
N THR A 20 -13.17 9.49 -26.38
CA THR A 20 -11.74 9.16 -26.38
C THR A 20 -11.51 8.09 -27.43
N MET A 21 -10.94 8.50 -28.57
CA MET A 21 -10.77 7.61 -29.71
C MET A 21 -9.88 6.44 -29.30
N LEU A 22 -10.48 5.25 -29.23
CA LEU A 22 -9.81 3.98 -28.93
C LEU A 22 -8.86 3.61 -30.09
N LYS A 23 -7.72 4.29 -30.17
CA LYS A 23 -6.68 4.07 -31.18
C LYS A 23 -5.58 3.17 -30.65
N GLY A 24 -5.96 1.95 -30.26
CA GLY A 24 -5.03 0.87 -29.94
C GLY A 24 -4.75 -0.01 -31.17
N PRO A 25 -3.51 -0.45 -31.43
CA PRO A 25 -3.18 -1.31 -32.57
C PRO A 25 -3.67 -2.77 -32.42
N THR A 26 -4.28 -3.12 -31.27
CA THR A 26 -4.39 -4.49 -30.79
C THR A 26 -5.85 -4.97 -30.72
N GLY A 27 -6.41 -5.32 -31.88
CA GLY A 27 -7.79 -5.80 -32.01
C GLY A 27 -8.02 -7.25 -31.56
N ALA A 28 -9.22 -7.78 -31.86
CA ALA A 28 -9.64 -9.13 -31.46
C ALA A 28 -8.78 -10.30 -32.00
N GLY A 29 -7.86 -10.03 -32.94
CA GLY A 29 -6.92 -11.02 -33.50
C GLY A 29 -5.64 -11.25 -32.70
N THR A 30 -5.42 -10.52 -31.60
CA THR A 30 -4.26 -10.72 -30.70
C THR A 30 -4.67 -11.53 -29.47
N SER A 31 -3.77 -12.34 -28.90
CA SER A 31 -4.06 -13.13 -27.70
C SER A 31 -4.52 -12.27 -26.52
N PRO A 32 -5.58 -12.65 -25.77
CA PRO A 32 -6.17 -11.82 -24.72
C PRO A 32 -5.18 -11.31 -23.67
N GLU A 33 -4.19 -12.12 -23.29
CA GLU A 33 -3.20 -11.84 -22.25
C GLU A 33 -2.24 -10.69 -22.57
N THR A 34 -2.18 -10.25 -23.83
CA THR A 34 -1.36 -9.10 -24.26
C THR A 34 -2.19 -7.84 -24.56
N ARG A 35 -3.51 -7.88 -24.36
CA ARG A 35 -4.43 -6.77 -24.66
C ARG A 35 -4.68 -5.87 -23.45
N GLY A 36 -3.63 -5.15 -23.02
CA GLY A 36 -3.74 -4.10 -22.01
C GLY A 36 -2.42 -3.85 -21.28
N GLN A 37 -2.50 -3.04 -20.22
CA GLN A 37 -1.43 -2.83 -19.24
C GLN A 37 -2.03 -3.00 -17.84
N THR A 38 -1.33 -3.74 -16.99
CA THR A 38 -1.67 -3.89 -15.57
C THR A 38 -0.71 -3.03 -14.77
N THR A 39 -1.23 -2.08 -14.00
CA THR A 39 -0.46 -1.28 -13.05
C THR A 39 -0.92 -1.63 -11.64
N ILE A 40 0.03 -1.91 -10.75
CA ILE A 40 -0.23 -2.31 -9.36
C ILE A 40 0.06 -1.09 -8.47
N ALA A 41 -0.92 -0.69 -7.66
CA ALA A 41 -0.75 0.46 -6.77
C ALA A 41 0.17 0.11 -5.59
N ASP A 42 1.00 1.06 -5.16
CA ASP A 42 1.97 0.92 -4.07
C ASP A 42 1.34 0.36 -2.79
N GLY A 43 0.13 0.82 -2.46
CA GLY A 43 -0.64 0.35 -1.29
C GLY A 43 -1.14 -1.11 -1.37
N VAL A 44 -0.98 -1.80 -2.52
CA VAL A 44 -1.15 -3.26 -2.64
C VAL A 44 0.17 -3.95 -2.33
N VAL A 45 1.27 -3.48 -2.93
CA VAL A 45 2.62 -4.01 -2.69
C VAL A 45 3.02 -3.87 -1.22
N ALA A 46 2.74 -2.72 -0.60
CA ALA A 46 2.98 -2.46 0.81
C ALA A 46 2.18 -3.40 1.75
N LYS A 47 1.00 -3.88 1.33
CA LYS A 47 0.24 -4.89 2.08
C LYS A 47 0.85 -6.28 1.96
N ILE A 48 1.31 -6.67 0.76
CA ILE A 48 2.00 -7.94 0.53
C ILE A 48 3.27 -7.97 1.38
N ALA A 49 4.13 -6.97 1.24
CA ALA A 49 5.36 -6.84 2.02
C ALA A 49 5.10 -6.78 3.54
N GLY A 50 4.09 -6.02 3.98
CA GLY A 50 3.73 -5.93 5.41
C GLY A 50 3.16 -7.22 6.01
N MET A 51 2.49 -8.06 5.21
CA MET A 51 2.11 -9.41 5.67
C MET A 51 3.32 -10.33 5.70
N SER A 52 4.10 -10.39 4.62
CA SER A 52 5.25 -11.29 4.52
C SER A 52 6.38 -10.98 5.50
N ALA A 53 6.57 -9.71 5.88
CA ALA A 53 7.52 -9.36 6.95
C ALA A 53 7.06 -9.88 8.33
N ARG A 54 5.75 -9.94 8.60
CA ARG A 54 5.19 -10.47 9.87
C ARG A 54 5.11 -11.99 9.94
N GLU A 55 5.29 -12.68 8.82
CA GLU A 55 5.36 -14.14 8.77
C GLU A 55 6.73 -14.67 9.23
N VAL A 56 7.75 -13.79 9.34
CA VAL A 56 9.11 -14.17 9.74
C VAL A 56 9.23 -14.24 11.26
N PRO A 57 9.71 -15.36 11.84
CA PRO A 57 9.96 -15.48 13.27
C PRO A 57 10.88 -14.37 13.81
N GLY A 58 10.56 -13.87 15.01
CA GLY A 58 11.30 -12.78 15.63
C GLY A 58 10.90 -11.38 15.16
N ILE A 59 9.92 -11.22 14.26
CA ILE A 59 9.28 -9.93 14.01
C ILE A 59 8.07 -9.77 14.93
N HIS A 60 8.17 -8.86 15.89
CA HIS A 60 7.06 -8.51 16.79
C HIS A 60 6.04 -7.60 16.10
N SER A 61 6.50 -6.52 15.46
CA SER A 61 5.62 -5.56 14.79
C SER A 61 6.31 -4.78 13.68
N LEU A 62 5.53 -4.01 12.91
CA LEU A 62 6.01 -3.13 11.84
C LEU A 62 5.64 -1.67 12.12
N GLY A 63 6.64 -0.80 12.00
CA GLY A 63 6.59 0.64 12.25
C GLY A 63 6.68 1.01 13.73
N ALA A 64 7.44 2.07 14.01
CA ALA A 64 7.70 2.67 15.32
C ALA A 64 6.60 2.49 16.38
N GLY A 65 7.04 2.11 17.59
CA GLY A 65 6.29 1.69 18.79
C GLY A 65 5.31 2.71 19.40
N MET A 66 4.43 3.27 18.57
CA MET A 66 3.40 4.24 18.91
C MET A 66 2.30 3.65 19.81
N THR A 67 2.32 2.35 20.10
CA THR A 67 1.41 1.67 21.04
C THR A 67 1.46 2.34 22.43
N ARG A 68 2.65 2.77 22.90
CA ARG A 68 2.79 3.50 24.17
C ARG A 68 2.41 4.99 24.11
N ALA A 69 2.25 5.59 22.92
CA ALA A 69 1.99 7.02 22.76
C ALA A 69 0.56 7.38 22.27
N ILE A 70 -0.18 6.45 21.65
CA ILE A 70 -1.52 6.71 21.10
C ILE A 70 -2.68 6.45 22.09
N GLY A 71 -2.40 5.87 23.27
CA GLY A 71 -3.41 5.52 24.27
C GLY A 71 -4.29 6.67 24.81
N ALA A 72 -3.92 7.93 24.57
CA ALA A 72 -4.63 9.11 25.11
C ALA A 72 -5.40 9.96 24.07
N VAL A 73 -5.30 9.70 22.77
CA VAL A 73 -5.79 10.67 21.73
C VAL A 73 -6.62 10.03 20.61
N ARG A 74 -6.84 8.70 20.59
CA ARG A 74 -7.51 8.01 19.46
C ARG A 74 -9.06 8.03 19.50
N GLU A 75 -9.67 8.80 20.38
CA GLU A 75 -11.13 8.75 20.62
C GLU A 75 -11.99 9.63 19.69
N ARG A 76 -11.43 10.23 18.60
CA ARG A 76 -12.22 11.23 17.84
C ARG A 76 -11.96 11.49 16.35
N VAL A 77 -11.43 10.55 15.57
CA VAL A 77 -11.41 10.70 14.08
C VAL A 77 -11.97 9.47 13.35
N PRO A 78 -13.30 9.39 13.16
CA PRO A 78 -13.89 8.45 12.21
C PRO A 78 -13.63 8.95 10.78
N GLY A 79 -12.68 8.34 10.07
CA GLY A 79 -12.48 8.61 8.63
C GLY A 79 -11.06 8.47 8.09
N THR A 80 -10.02 8.41 8.94
CA THR A 80 -8.63 8.32 8.47
C THR A 80 -7.91 7.08 8.99
N GLY A 81 -7.43 6.27 8.03
CA GLY A 81 -6.43 5.23 8.25
C GLY A 81 -6.88 3.84 7.80
N SER A 82 -6.29 3.35 6.71
CA SER A 82 -6.10 1.91 6.46
C SER A 82 -5.11 1.34 7.50
N GLY A 83 -5.50 1.39 8.78
CA GLY A 83 -4.62 1.07 9.90
C GLY A 83 -4.61 -0.43 10.18
N GLY A 84 -3.45 -1.06 10.00
CA GLY A 84 -3.23 -2.42 10.48
C GLY A 84 -2.01 -3.10 9.86
N VAL A 85 -1.94 -3.14 8.53
CA VAL A 85 -1.04 -4.06 7.79
C VAL A 85 0.14 -3.36 7.12
N SER A 86 -0.06 -2.20 6.50
CA SER A 86 0.98 -1.44 5.77
C SER A 86 1.61 -0.31 6.60
N ARG A 87 1.53 -0.37 7.94
CA ARG A 87 2.19 0.60 8.83
C ARG A 87 3.66 0.18 8.97
N GLY A 88 4.59 1.13 8.84
CA GLY A 88 6.02 0.81 8.79
C GLY A 88 6.50 0.21 7.46
N VAL A 89 5.71 0.32 6.39
CA VAL A 89 6.13 -0.14 5.05
C VAL A 89 5.94 1.01 4.06
N LYS A 90 7.04 1.50 3.50
CA LYS A 90 7.05 2.45 2.38
C LYS A 90 7.43 1.67 1.12
N VAL A 91 6.77 1.96 0.01
CA VAL A 91 7.03 1.31 -1.27
C VAL A 91 6.97 2.35 -2.37
N GLU A 92 7.95 2.31 -3.28
CA GLU A 92 7.93 3.03 -4.53
C GLU A 92 7.85 2.02 -5.68
N VAL A 93 6.85 2.16 -6.56
CA VAL A 93 6.59 1.24 -7.69
C VAL A 93 6.78 1.97 -9.02
N GLY A 94 7.68 1.44 -9.85
CA GLY A 94 7.82 1.80 -11.27
C GLY A 94 6.99 0.88 -12.17
N GLU A 95 7.17 1.00 -13.49
CA GLU A 95 6.40 0.19 -14.46
C GLU A 95 6.68 -1.32 -14.36
N ARG A 96 7.85 -1.70 -13.85
CA ARG A 96 8.33 -3.10 -13.77
C ARG A 96 9.09 -3.41 -12.48
N GLN A 97 9.37 -2.41 -11.66
CA GLN A 97 10.33 -2.50 -10.55
C GLN A 97 9.71 -1.95 -9.26
N ALA A 98 10.17 -2.44 -8.11
CA ALA A 98 9.78 -1.94 -6.80
C ALA A 98 11.00 -1.75 -5.89
N ALA A 99 10.96 -0.71 -5.07
CA ALA A 99 11.85 -0.49 -3.92
C ALA A 99 11.02 -0.41 -2.64
N LEU A 100 11.52 -0.97 -1.55
CA LEU A 100 10.79 -1.08 -0.28
C LEU A 100 11.66 -0.66 0.90
N ASP A 101 11.12 0.21 1.77
CA ASP A 101 11.68 0.50 3.09
C ASP A 101 10.74 -0.03 4.18
N ILE A 102 11.28 -0.83 5.10
CA ILE A 102 10.51 -1.52 6.14
C ILE A 102 11.06 -1.17 7.52
N ASP A 103 10.24 -0.51 8.31
CA ASP A 103 10.48 -0.17 9.70
C ASP A 103 9.97 -1.35 10.58
N VAL A 104 10.81 -1.98 11.41
CA VAL A 104 10.49 -3.22 12.16
C VAL A 104 10.83 -3.13 13.66
N VAL A 105 10.09 -3.87 14.48
CA VAL A 105 10.42 -4.18 15.89
C VAL A 105 10.70 -5.67 16.00
N VAL A 106 11.86 -6.04 16.55
CA VAL A 106 12.34 -7.43 16.65
C VAL A 106 12.10 -7.98 18.06
N GLU A 107 11.79 -9.27 18.20
CA GLU A 107 11.65 -9.91 19.52
C GLU A 107 13.01 -10.14 20.20
N TYR A 108 13.08 -9.86 21.51
CA TYR A 108 14.29 -10.17 22.29
C TYR A 108 14.65 -11.67 22.21
N GLY A 109 15.94 -11.94 22.01
CA GLY A 109 16.48 -13.30 21.88
C GLY A 109 16.74 -13.75 20.44
N PHE A 110 16.22 -13.03 19.43
CA PHE A 110 16.51 -13.32 18.03
C PHE A 110 17.75 -12.54 17.51
N PRO A 111 18.62 -13.17 16.70
CA PRO A 111 19.73 -12.48 16.05
C PRO A 111 19.23 -11.57 14.92
N ILE A 112 19.20 -10.25 15.18
CA ILE A 112 18.68 -9.21 14.28
C ILE A 112 19.17 -9.33 12.82
N VAL A 113 20.45 -9.68 12.61
CA VAL A 113 21.04 -9.79 11.27
C VAL A 113 20.43 -10.95 10.46
N GLU A 114 20.09 -12.06 11.13
CA GLU A 114 19.47 -13.23 10.50
C GLU A 114 17.99 -12.92 10.21
N VAL A 115 17.25 -12.38 11.18
CA VAL A 115 15.86 -11.93 11.00
C VAL A 115 15.74 -10.93 9.84
N ALA A 116 16.62 -9.92 9.77
CA ALA A 116 16.63 -8.95 8.67
C ALA A 116 17.05 -9.56 7.31
N SER A 117 17.75 -10.70 7.31
CA SER A 117 18.02 -11.46 6.09
C SER A 117 16.78 -12.27 5.66
N GLU A 118 16.11 -12.93 6.60
CA GLU A 118 14.90 -13.71 6.36
C GLU A 118 13.73 -12.84 5.88
N VAL A 119 13.52 -11.66 6.48
CA VAL A 119 12.51 -10.69 6.00
C VAL A 119 12.77 -10.25 4.57
N ARG A 120 14.03 -9.95 4.20
CA ARG A 120 14.36 -9.60 2.80
C ARG A 120 14.01 -10.75 1.86
N VAL A 121 14.43 -11.97 2.18
CA VAL A 121 14.13 -13.15 1.35
C VAL A 121 12.63 -13.37 1.22
N ASN A 122 11.85 -13.31 2.31
CA ASN A 122 10.41 -13.56 2.25
C ASN A 122 9.66 -12.44 1.52
N VAL A 123 9.97 -11.17 1.79
CA VAL A 123 9.32 -10.02 1.15
C VAL A 123 9.61 -9.95 -0.34
N ILE A 124 10.88 -10.09 -0.76
CA ILE A 124 11.24 -10.14 -2.20
C ILE A 124 10.45 -11.27 -2.86
N SER A 125 10.57 -12.49 -2.31
CA SER A 125 9.92 -13.67 -2.87
C SER A 125 8.39 -13.53 -2.95
N ALA A 126 7.74 -12.87 -1.99
CA ALA A 126 6.30 -12.65 -2.00
C ALA A 126 5.88 -11.61 -3.04
N VAL A 127 6.55 -10.45 -3.07
CA VAL A 127 6.26 -9.36 -4.00
C VAL A 127 6.46 -9.83 -5.44
N GLU A 128 7.62 -10.42 -5.78
CA GLU A 128 7.92 -10.86 -7.14
C GLU A 128 6.90 -11.91 -7.64
N ARG A 129 6.60 -12.93 -6.83
CA ARG A 129 5.64 -13.98 -7.20
C ARG A 129 4.20 -13.47 -7.36
N MET A 130 3.78 -12.52 -6.54
CA MET A 130 2.38 -12.06 -6.52
C MET A 130 2.10 -10.89 -7.48
N THR A 131 3.12 -10.11 -7.81
CA THR A 131 2.98 -8.86 -8.60
C THR A 131 3.65 -8.92 -9.97
N GLY A 132 4.66 -9.78 -10.15
CA GLY A 132 5.49 -9.80 -11.36
C GLY A 132 6.43 -8.60 -11.50
N LEU A 133 6.54 -7.76 -10.48
CA LEU A 133 7.55 -6.70 -10.38
C LEU A 133 8.90 -7.30 -9.97
N GLU A 134 9.99 -6.72 -10.45
CA GLU A 134 11.36 -6.99 -10.01
C GLU A 134 11.67 -6.15 -8.76
N VAL A 135 12.10 -6.77 -7.65
CA VAL A 135 12.44 -5.99 -6.44
C VAL A 135 13.91 -5.59 -6.50
N VAL A 136 14.17 -4.29 -6.64
CA VAL A 136 15.53 -3.75 -6.79
C VAL A 136 16.25 -3.74 -5.44
N GLU A 137 15.56 -3.32 -4.39
CA GLU A 137 16.09 -3.31 -3.03
C GLU A 137 14.98 -3.43 -1.97
N VAL A 138 15.36 -3.96 -0.81
CA VAL A 138 14.56 -3.94 0.42
C VAL A 138 15.46 -3.48 1.56
N ASN A 139 15.21 -2.27 2.03
CA ASN A 139 15.88 -1.66 3.17
C ASN A 139 15.09 -1.94 4.44
N LEU A 140 15.81 -2.20 5.54
CA LEU A 140 15.19 -2.42 6.85
C LEU A 140 15.80 -1.48 7.89
N VAL A 141 14.92 -0.85 8.66
CA VAL A 141 15.24 -0.09 9.87
C VAL A 141 14.68 -0.88 11.04
N VAL A 142 15.53 -1.22 12.00
CA VAL A 142 15.11 -1.85 13.26
C VAL A 142 14.92 -0.73 14.27
N ASP A 143 13.67 -0.38 14.53
CA ASP A 143 13.30 0.75 15.40
C ASP A 143 13.49 0.42 16.88
N ASP A 144 13.17 -0.82 17.30
CA ASP A 144 13.13 -1.23 18.70
C ASP A 144 13.27 -2.76 18.86
N VAL A 145 13.43 -3.24 20.10
CA VAL A 145 13.44 -4.66 20.47
C VAL A 145 12.40 -4.93 21.57
N ASN A 146 11.40 -5.77 21.29
CA ASN A 146 10.36 -6.11 22.26
C ASN A 146 10.92 -6.97 23.40
N LEU A 147 10.82 -6.46 24.63
CA LEU A 147 11.23 -7.13 25.86
C LEU A 147 10.02 -7.84 26.51
N PRO A 148 10.16 -9.10 26.97
CA PRO A 148 9.02 -9.88 27.47
C PRO A 148 8.37 -9.30 28.73
N ASP A 149 9.10 -8.48 29.50
CA ASP A 149 8.62 -7.88 30.75
C ASP A 149 7.82 -6.57 30.54
N GLU A 150 7.68 -6.08 29.29
CA GLU A 150 6.97 -4.82 29.00
C GLU A 150 5.49 -5.00 28.65
N ASP A 151 5.05 -6.22 28.31
CA ASP A 151 3.66 -6.56 27.97
C ASP A 151 2.78 -6.83 29.21
N ASP A 152 3.36 -7.12 30.38
CA ASP A 152 2.62 -7.30 31.65
C ASP A 152 2.23 -5.97 32.34
N ALA A 153 2.61 -4.83 31.77
CA ALA A 153 2.31 -3.49 32.31
C ALA A 153 0.92 -2.96 31.89
N GLU A 154 -0.09 -3.81 31.92
CA GLU A 154 -1.51 -3.39 31.84
C GLU A 154 -1.82 -2.44 33.01
N PRO A 155 -2.33 -1.22 32.76
CA PRO A 155 -2.76 -0.30 33.81
C PRO A 155 -4.09 -0.77 34.44
N SER A 156 -3.99 -1.80 35.26
CA SER A 156 -5.07 -2.20 36.15
C SER A 156 -5.37 -1.10 37.18
N GLU A 157 -6.61 -1.11 37.69
CA GLU A 157 -7.09 -0.32 38.83
C GLU A 157 -7.45 1.16 38.63
N GLY A 158 -8.31 1.42 37.64
CA GLY A 158 -9.30 2.51 37.73
C GLY A 158 -10.42 2.24 38.75
N ARG A 159 -10.10 1.96 40.03
CA ARG A 159 -11.10 1.79 41.13
C ARG A 159 -10.92 2.85 42.23
N VAL A 160 -11.73 3.90 42.16
CA VAL A 160 -12.24 4.68 43.30
C VAL A 160 -13.72 4.96 42.99
N GLN A 161 -14.66 4.30 43.68
CA GLN A 161 -15.36 4.77 44.90
C GLN A 161 -16.11 6.08 44.69
#